data_AF-A0A0U3AHQ4-F1
#
_entry.id   AF-A0A0U3AHQ4-F1
#
_cell.length_a   1.000
_cell.length_b   1.000
_cell.length_c   1.000
_cell.angle_alpha   90.00
_cell.angle_beta   90.00
_cell.angle_gamma   90.00
#
_symmetry.space_group_name_H-M   'P 1'
#
loop_
_entity.id
_entity.type
_entity.pdbx_description
1 polymer ?
#
loop_
_entity_poly.entity_id
_entity_poly.type
_entity_poly.pdbx_seq_one_letter_code
_entity_poly.pdbx_strand_id
1 'polypeptide(L)'
;GITPDATIAITAFVGATWVTAGVQFILQRHRLKDHISPGPSRYSIRLWVGASLPFLLVEYLTFFIFNLHILVLGAVVPPGEFAVYFAAVRIISLVSFIHFAVSAVSMPLFVALIAKRRSNEILRLFRTMQRWCFLPTFLGTALLLLFGKPLLLMFGPDFVKAYPLMFILG
;
A
#
# COMPACT_ATOMS: atom_id res chain seq x y z
N GLY A 1 -7.21 -31.78 -7.42
CA GLY A 1 -6.16 -30.76 -7.26
C GLY A 1 -6.42 -29.70 -8.29
N ILE A 2 -6.74 -28.48 -7.86
CA ILE A 2 -7.04 -27.37 -8.78
C ILE A 2 -5.68 -26.90 -9.30
N THR A 3 -5.41 -27.10 -10.59
CA THR A 3 -4.23 -26.51 -11.25
C THR A 3 -4.34 -24.99 -11.11
N PRO A 4 -3.33 -24.30 -10.56
CA PRO A 4 -3.38 -22.85 -10.39
C PRO A 4 -3.32 -22.19 -11.77
N ASP A 5 -4.50 -21.95 -12.34
CA ASP A 5 -4.68 -21.16 -13.55
C ASP A 5 -4.99 -19.70 -13.17
N ALA A 6 -4.44 -18.76 -13.94
CA ALA A 6 -4.55 -17.33 -13.68
C ALA A 6 -6.03 -16.88 -13.61
N THR A 7 -6.88 -17.51 -14.41
CA THR A 7 -8.33 -17.27 -14.44
C THR A 7 -9.01 -17.58 -13.10
N ILE A 8 -8.62 -18.69 -12.45
CA ILE A 8 -9.19 -19.10 -11.15
C ILE A 8 -8.72 -18.14 -10.06
N ALA A 9 -7.46 -17.72 -10.09
CA ALA A 9 -6.91 -16.77 -9.13
C ALA A 9 -7.62 -15.40 -9.22
N ILE A 10 -7.84 -14.89 -10.43
CA ILE A 10 -8.51 -13.59 -10.64
C ILE A 10 -9.97 -13.65 -10.20
N THR A 11 -10.70 -14.70 -10.59
CA THR A 11 -12.12 -14.86 -10.22
C THR A 11 -12.31 -15.04 -8.72
N ALA A 12 -11.44 -15.83 -8.07
CA ALA A 12 -11.44 -15.96 -6.61
C ALA A 12 -11.13 -14.61 -5.91
N PHE A 13 -10.16 -13.85 -6.40
CA PHE A 13 -9.81 -12.54 -5.84
C PHE A 13 -10.96 -11.52 -5.95
N VAL A 14 -11.60 -11.45 -7.12
CA VAL A 14 -12.78 -10.60 -7.33
C VAL A 14 -13.92 -11.02 -6.41
N GLY A 15 -14.21 -12.33 -6.32
CA GLY A 15 -15.23 -12.86 -5.43
C GLY A 15 -14.97 -12.51 -3.96
N ALA A 16 -13.74 -12.72 -3.47
CA ALA A 16 -13.35 -12.40 -2.10
C ALA A 16 -13.47 -10.90 -1.80
N THR A 17 -13.15 -10.03 -2.75
CA THR A 17 -13.29 -8.57 -2.61
C THR A 17 -14.75 -8.17 -2.42
N TRP A 18 -15.66 -8.70 -3.23
CA TRP A 18 -17.10 -8.44 -3.09
C TRP A 18 -17.67 -8.96 -1.78
N VAL A 19 -17.28 -10.16 -1.35
CA VAL A 19 -17.67 -10.72 -0.06
C VAL A 19 -17.21 -9.82 1.09
N THR A 20 -15.95 -9.38 1.05
CA THR A 20 -15.37 -8.50 2.09
C THR A 20 -16.09 -7.15 2.14
N ALA A 21 -16.38 -6.55 0.98
CA ALA A 21 -17.14 -5.31 0.88
C ALA A 21 -18.56 -5.47 1.47
N GLY A 22 -19.24 -6.58 1.16
CA GLY A 22 -20.56 -6.90 1.73
C GLY A 22 -20.51 -7.06 3.24
N VAL A 23 -19.54 -7.81 3.77
CA VAL A 23 -19.35 -8.00 5.21
C VAL A 23 -19.04 -6.67 5.91
N GLN A 24 -18.14 -5.85 5.36
CA GLN A 24 -17.83 -4.53 5.90
C GLN A 24 -19.07 -3.63 5.93
N PHE A 25 -19.87 -3.63 4.86
CA PHE A 25 -21.09 -2.84 4.78
C PHE A 25 -22.09 -3.25 5.86
N ILE A 26 -22.31 -4.55 6.05
CA ILE A 26 -23.20 -5.09 7.08
C ILE A 26 -22.68 -4.70 8.48
N LEU A 27 -21.41 -4.97 8.79
CA LEU A 27 -20.82 -4.66 10.09
C LEU A 27 -20.86 -3.16 10.40
N GLN A 28 -20.52 -2.30 9.44
CA GLN A 28 -20.58 -0.85 9.62
C GLN A 28 -22.02 -0.38 9.87
N ARG A 29 -22.99 -0.89 9.10
CA ARG A 29 -24.40 -0.55 9.28
C ARG A 29 -24.93 -0.97 10.63
N HIS A 30 -24.56 -2.17 11.11
CA HIS A 30 -24.93 -2.64 12.44
C HIS A 30 -24.31 -1.75 13.55
N ARG A 31 -23.02 -1.42 13.46
CA ARG A 31 -22.34 -0.60 14.48
C ARG A 31 -22.79 0.85 14.50
N LEU A 32 -23.12 1.43 13.34
CA LEU A 32 -23.62 2.82 13.24
C LEU A 32 -25.06 2.95 13.74
N LYS A 33 -25.88 1.90 13.64
CA LYS A 33 -27.26 1.91 14.13
C LYS A 33 -27.34 2.20 15.64
N ASP A 34 -26.33 1.78 16.40
CA ASP A 34 -26.30 1.97 17.86
C ASP A 34 -25.77 3.37 18.27
N HIS A 35 -25.12 4.11 17.36
CA HIS A 35 -24.47 5.40 17.66
C HIS A 35 -25.14 6.62 17.01
N ILE A 36 -26.16 6.43 16.16
CA ILE A 36 -26.82 7.50 15.40
C ILE A 36 -28.32 7.47 15.67
N SER A 37 -28.88 8.57 16.19
CA SER A 37 -30.33 8.73 16.33
C SER A 37 -31.03 8.62 14.97
N PRO A 38 -32.15 7.88 14.86
CA PRO A 38 -32.86 7.73 13.61
C PRO A 38 -33.34 9.09 13.09
N GLY A 39 -32.77 9.52 11.96
CA GLY A 39 -33.11 10.76 11.26
C GLY A 39 -33.37 10.49 9.76
N PRO A 40 -33.94 11.44 9.01
CA PRO A 40 -34.27 11.25 7.61
C PRO A 40 -32.99 11.02 6.79
N SER A 41 -32.91 9.86 6.13
CA SER A 41 -31.75 9.49 5.32
C SER A 41 -31.72 10.28 4.00
N ARG A 42 -30.90 11.33 3.94
CA ARG A 42 -30.62 12.06 2.69
C ARG A 42 -29.47 11.39 1.95
N TYR A 43 -29.79 10.71 0.85
CA TYR A 43 -28.79 10.12 -0.04
C TYR A 43 -28.38 11.11 -1.13
N SER A 44 -27.19 11.71 -1.00
CA SER A 44 -26.63 12.63 -1.99
C SER A 44 -25.72 11.89 -2.99
N ILE A 45 -26.26 10.91 -3.72
CA ILE A 45 -25.46 10.00 -4.56
C ILE A 45 -24.54 10.75 -5.55
N ARG A 46 -25.03 11.84 -6.17
CA ARG A 46 -24.25 12.65 -7.12
C ARG A 46 -23.06 13.36 -6.47
N LEU A 47 -23.24 13.84 -5.23
CA LEU A 47 -22.16 14.48 -4.48
C LEU A 47 -21.09 13.45 -4.10
N TRP A 48 -21.51 12.27 -3.63
CA TRP A 48 -20.59 11.20 -3.27
C TRP A 48 -19.82 10.67 -4.48
N VAL A 49 -20.50 10.39 -5.59
CA VAL A 49 -19.83 9.95 -6.83
C VAL A 49 -18.91 11.05 -7.37
N GLY A 50 -19.37 12.30 -7.39
CA GLY A 50 -18.57 13.45 -7.85
C GLY A 50 -17.33 13.72 -6.98
N ALA A 51 -17.43 13.53 -5.66
CA ALA A 51 -16.31 13.69 -4.73
C ALA A 51 -15.33 12.50 -4.74
N SER A 52 -15.83 11.28 -4.95
CA SER A 52 -15.01 10.07 -5.00
C SER A 52 -14.30 9.88 -6.33
N LEU A 53 -14.85 10.38 -7.45
CA LEU A 53 -14.24 10.26 -8.77
C LEU A 53 -12.81 10.85 -8.88
N PRO A 54 -12.52 12.08 -8.42
CA PRO A 54 -11.17 12.61 -8.45
C PRO A 54 -10.23 11.83 -7.52
N PHE A 55 -10.71 11.37 -6.37
CA PHE A 55 -9.92 10.52 -5.47
C PHE A 55 -9.55 9.20 -6.16
N LEU A 56 -10.52 8.56 -6.78
CA LEU A 56 -10.36 7.34 -7.56
C LEU A 56 -9.35 7.53 -8.69
N LEU A 57 -9.44 8.62 -9.45
CA LEU A 57 -8.49 8.93 -10.53
C LEU A 57 -7.06 9.11 -10.01
N VAL A 58 -6.88 9.87 -8.91
CA VAL A 58 -5.56 10.06 -8.29
C VAL A 58 -4.99 8.72 -7.85
N GLU A 59 -5.79 7.87 -7.23
CA GLU A 59 -5.34 6.57 -6.73
C GLU A 59 -4.97 5.61 -7.87
N TYR A 60 -5.78 5.52 -8.93
CA TYR A 60 -5.47 4.70 -10.11
C TYR A 60 -4.25 5.21 -10.87
N LEU A 61 -4.13 6.52 -11.10
CA LEU A 61 -2.97 7.09 -11.78
C LEU A 61 -1.69 6.89 -10.96
N THR A 62 -1.77 7.04 -9.64
CA THR A 62 -0.65 6.79 -8.73
C THR A 62 -0.23 5.34 -8.76
N PHE A 63 -1.18 4.39 -8.69
CA PHE A 63 -0.92 2.98 -8.84
C PHE A 63 -0.25 2.66 -10.18
N PHE A 64 -0.75 3.26 -11.27
CA PHE A 64 -0.20 3.07 -12.60
C PHE A 64 1.24 3.58 -12.68
N ILE A 65 1.50 4.82 -12.24
CA ILE A 65 2.85 5.41 -12.23
C ILE A 65 3.82 4.54 -11.42
N PHE A 66 3.42 4.06 -10.25
CA PHE A 66 4.29 3.22 -9.41
C PHE A 66 4.55 1.83 -10.00
N ASN A 67 3.67 1.30 -10.85
CA ASN A 67 3.85 -0.03 -11.46
C ASN A 67 4.24 0.01 -12.94
N LEU A 68 4.37 1.21 -13.51
CA LEU A 68 4.67 1.41 -14.93
C LEU A 68 6.00 0.78 -15.31
N HIS A 69 7.01 0.88 -14.44
CA HIS A 69 8.31 0.29 -14.67
C HIS A 69 8.20 -1.24 -14.85
N ILE A 70 7.37 -1.93 -14.06
CA ILE A 70 7.15 -3.37 -14.17
C ILE A 70 6.47 -3.71 -15.50
N LEU A 71 5.46 -2.94 -15.89
CA LEU A 71 4.73 -3.14 -17.16
C LEU A 71 5.64 -2.96 -18.37
N VAL A 72 6.46 -1.91 -18.38
CA VAL A 72 7.38 -1.61 -19.49
C VAL A 72 8.50 -2.65 -19.54
N LEU A 73 9.15 -2.96 -18.42
CA LEU A 73 10.21 -3.98 -18.40
C LEU A 73 9.67 -5.36 -18.78
N GLY A 74 8.48 -5.74 -18.33
CA GLY A 74 7.87 -7.03 -18.67
C GLY A 74 7.53 -7.19 -20.16
N ALA A 75 7.33 -6.07 -20.88
CA ALA A 75 7.07 -6.10 -22.33
C ALA A 75 8.35 -6.14 -23.18
N VAL A 76 9.47 -5.63 -22.65
CA VAL A 76 10.72 -5.42 -23.41
C VAL A 76 11.80 -6.45 -23.08
N VAL A 77 11.87 -6.91 -21.82
CA VAL A 77 12.97 -7.75 -21.31
C VAL A 77 12.58 -9.24 -21.36
N PRO A 78 13.53 -10.14 -21.68
CA PRO A 78 13.28 -11.58 -21.63
C PRO A 78 12.74 -12.05 -20.26
N PRO A 79 11.87 -13.08 -20.22
CA PRO A 79 11.19 -13.51 -18.99
C PRO A 79 12.12 -13.87 -17.83
N GLY A 80 13.30 -14.43 -18.12
CA GLY A 80 14.29 -14.81 -17.11
C GLY A 80 14.90 -13.61 -16.39
N GLU A 81 15.28 -12.57 -17.12
CA GLU A 81 15.83 -11.34 -16.54
C GLU A 81 14.75 -10.50 -15.84
N PHE A 82 13.54 -10.46 -16.41
CA PHE A 82 12.40 -9.81 -15.78
C PHE A 82 12.04 -10.45 -14.44
N ALA A 83 12.09 -11.79 -14.33
CA ALA A 83 11.81 -12.48 -13.07
C ALA A 83 12.79 -12.05 -11.96
N VAL A 84 14.08 -11.90 -12.28
CA VAL A 84 15.11 -11.47 -11.33
C VAL A 84 14.85 -10.03 -10.84
N TYR A 85 14.51 -9.12 -11.76
CA TYR A 85 14.13 -7.76 -11.42
C TYR A 85 12.85 -7.72 -10.56
N PHE A 86 11.83 -8.47 -10.96
CA PHE A 86 10.54 -8.53 -10.27
C PHE A 86 10.69 -9.05 -8.84
N ALA A 87 11.53 -10.06 -8.61
CA ALA A 87 11.84 -10.57 -7.28
C ALA A 87 12.49 -9.49 -6.39
N ALA A 88 13.48 -8.75 -6.92
CA ALA A 88 14.13 -7.67 -6.18
C ALA A 88 13.14 -6.55 -5.81
N VAL A 89 12.34 -6.08 -6.78
CA VAL A 89 11.30 -5.06 -6.54
C VAL A 89 10.29 -5.55 -5.50
N ARG A 90 9.88 -6.82 -5.56
CA ARG A 90 8.95 -7.39 -4.59
C ARG A 90 9.53 -7.37 -3.19
N ILE A 91 10.80 -7.76 -3.00
CA ILE A 91 11.46 -7.73 -1.69
C ILE A 91 11.56 -6.28 -1.18
N ILE A 92 11.93 -5.33 -2.02
CA ILE A 92 12.07 -3.91 -1.65
C ILE A 92 10.72 -3.29 -1.30
N SER A 93 9.63 -3.72 -1.95
CA SER A 93 8.28 -3.25 -1.65
C SER A 93 7.84 -3.52 -0.20
N LEU A 94 8.46 -4.46 0.51
CA LEU A 94 8.21 -4.65 1.95
C LEU A 94 8.61 -3.42 2.78
N VAL A 95 9.64 -2.68 2.39
CA VAL A 95 10.07 -1.45 3.10
C VAL A 95 9.00 -0.36 2.97
N SER A 96 8.36 -0.27 1.81
CA SER A 96 7.27 0.70 1.58
C SER A 96 6.09 0.51 2.54
N PHE A 97 5.89 -0.71 3.05
CA PHE A 97 4.87 -0.98 4.08
C PHE A 97 5.16 -0.25 5.40
N ILE A 98 6.44 -0.11 5.78
CA ILE A 98 6.86 0.65 6.97
C ILE A 98 6.48 2.12 6.79
N HIS A 99 6.78 2.69 5.63
CA HIS A 99 6.42 4.08 5.32
C HIS A 99 4.89 4.29 5.33
N PHE A 100 4.13 3.35 4.77
CA PHE A 100 2.68 3.35 4.83
C PHE A 100 2.15 3.33 6.27
N ALA A 101 2.68 2.45 7.13
CA ALA A 101 2.27 2.35 8.53
C ALA A 101 2.51 3.65 9.31
N VAL A 102 3.68 4.28 9.15
CA VAL A 102 3.97 5.55 9.82
C VAL A 102 3.06 6.67 9.31
N SER A 103 2.80 6.72 8.01
CA SER A 103 1.90 7.70 7.40
C SER A 103 0.46 7.53 7.91
N ALA A 104 -0.03 6.29 8.02
CA ALA A 104 -1.36 5.96 8.52
C ALA A 104 -1.58 6.41 9.98
N VAL A 105 -0.54 6.28 10.83
CA VAL A 105 -0.59 6.79 12.22
C VAL A 105 -0.51 8.31 12.26
N SER A 106 0.33 8.92 11.42
CA SER A 106 0.59 10.36 11.46
C SER A 106 -0.62 11.20 11.02
N MET A 107 -1.36 10.74 10.01
CA MET A 107 -2.49 11.45 9.41
C MET A 107 -3.55 11.93 10.43
N PRO A 108 -4.14 11.08 11.28
CA PRO A 108 -5.15 11.51 12.27
C PRO A 108 -4.57 12.45 13.35
N LEU A 109 -3.30 12.28 13.75
CA LEU A 109 -2.63 13.17 14.69
C LEU A 109 -2.50 14.60 14.14
N PHE A 110 -2.15 14.73 12.85
CA PHE A 110 -2.10 16.05 12.20
C PHE A 110 -3.49 16.68 12.11
N VAL A 111 -4.51 15.93 11.70
CA VAL A 111 -5.90 16.44 11.62
C VAL A 111 -6.39 16.95 12.98
N ALA A 112 -6.14 16.20 14.06
CA ALA A 112 -6.53 16.58 15.41
C ALA A 112 -5.84 17.87 15.90
N LEU A 113 -4.56 18.08 15.56
CA LEU A 113 -3.83 19.29 15.94
C LEU A 113 -4.19 20.50 15.08
N ILE A 114 -4.44 20.31 13.78
CA ILE A 114 -4.93 21.37 12.88
C ILE A 114 -6.29 21.89 13.38
N ALA A 115 -7.19 20.99 13.77
CA ALA A 115 -8.49 21.37 14.34
C ALA A 115 -8.36 22.20 15.64
N LYS A 116 -7.32 21.98 16.44
CA LYS A 116 -7.05 22.72 17.69
C LYS A 116 -6.31 24.06 17.49
N ARG A 117 -5.92 24.42 16.25
CA ARG A 117 -5.15 25.65 15.90
C ARG A 117 -3.87 25.91 16.72
N ARG A 118 -3.23 24.85 17.25
CA ARG A 118 -1.99 24.97 18.06
C ARG A 118 -0.73 24.83 17.18
N SER A 119 -0.36 25.89 16.48
CA SER A 119 0.79 25.93 15.55
C SER A 119 2.12 25.45 16.15
N ASN A 120 2.40 25.78 17.42
CA ASN A 120 3.64 25.36 18.10
C ASN A 120 3.68 23.85 18.44
N GLU A 121 2.53 23.20 18.59
CA GLU A 121 2.45 21.74 18.78
C GLU A 121 2.57 21.00 17.45
N ILE A 122 2.06 21.58 16.36
CA ILE A 122 2.21 21.04 15.00
C ILE A 122 3.69 20.96 14.60
N LEU A 123 4.50 21.99 14.87
CA LEU A 123 5.94 21.98 14.56
C LEU A 123 6.73 20.94 15.36
N ARG A 124 6.33 20.68 16.62
CA ARG A 124 6.94 19.65 17.47
C ARG A 124 6.56 18.26 17.00
N LEU A 125 5.28 18.06 16.65
CA LEU A 125 4.82 16.81 16.07
C LEU A 125 5.53 16.54 14.74
N PHE A 126 5.64 17.55 13.86
CA PHE A 126 6.33 17.41 12.57
C PHE A 126 7.79 16.95 12.73
N ARG A 127 8.57 17.59 13.60
CA ARG A 127 9.97 17.18 13.87
C ARG A 127 10.08 15.79 14.46
N THR A 128 9.13 15.40 15.31
CA THR A 128 9.07 14.07 15.90
C THR A 128 8.72 13.04 14.82
N MET A 129 7.66 13.28 14.05
CA MET A 129 7.22 12.42 12.96
C MET A 129 8.27 12.29 11.87
N GLN A 130 9.03 13.33 11.55
CA GLN A 130 10.13 13.22 10.59
C GLN A 130 11.20 12.22 11.04
N ARG A 131 11.59 12.23 12.33
CA ARG A 131 12.51 11.24 12.89
C ARG A 131 11.88 9.85 12.95
N TRP A 132 10.60 9.77 13.28
CA TRP A 132 9.84 8.52 13.33
C TRP A 132 9.45 7.97 11.94
N CYS A 133 9.50 8.75 10.87
CA CYS A 133 9.44 8.25 9.49
C CYS A 133 10.82 7.77 9.06
N PHE A 134 11.87 8.55 9.35
CA PHE A 134 13.21 8.27 8.89
C PHE A 134 13.83 7.04 9.57
N LEU A 135 13.79 6.98 10.90
CA LEU A 135 14.49 5.94 11.65
C LEU A 135 13.95 4.52 11.35
N PRO A 136 12.63 4.28 11.34
CA PRO A 136 12.09 2.95 11.03
C PRO A 136 12.27 2.58 9.56
N THR A 137 12.17 3.54 8.64
CA THR A 137 12.42 3.27 7.22
C THR A 137 13.87 2.90 6.99
N PHE A 138 14.81 3.66 7.57
CA PHE A 138 16.24 3.36 7.50
C PHE A 138 16.60 2.00 8.12
N LEU A 139 16.07 1.70 9.31
CA LEU A 139 16.24 0.39 9.94
C LEU A 139 15.62 -0.73 9.10
N GLY A 140 14.45 -0.49 8.52
CA GLY A 140 13.76 -1.41 7.63
C GLY A 140 14.58 -1.75 6.39
N THR A 141 15.07 -0.73 5.68
CA THR A 141 15.97 -0.90 4.53
C THR A 141 17.24 -1.63 4.93
N ALA A 142 17.89 -1.23 6.04
CA ALA A 142 19.12 -1.86 6.51
C ALA A 142 18.91 -3.34 6.84
N LEU A 143 17.81 -3.68 7.53
CA LEU A 143 17.44 -5.06 7.84
C LEU A 143 17.17 -5.85 6.56
N LEU A 144 16.43 -5.27 5.62
CA LEU A 144 16.11 -5.89 4.34
C LEU A 144 17.37 -6.18 3.51
N LEU A 145 18.32 -5.25 3.47
CA LEU A 145 19.60 -5.43 2.79
C LEU A 145 20.44 -6.53 3.46
N LEU A 146 20.42 -6.58 4.80
CA LEU A 146 21.15 -7.59 5.59
C LEU A 146 20.58 -9.01 5.35
N PHE A 147 19.27 -9.13 5.21
CA PHE A 147 18.59 -10.38 4.84
C PHE A 147 18.36 -10.54 3.33
N GLY A 148 18.89 -9.66 2.48
CA GLY A 148 18.60 -9.65 1.05
C GLY A 148 19.04 -10.93 0.34
N LYS A 149 20.23 -11.46 0.68
CA LYS A 149 20.74 -12.72 0.12
C LYS A 149 19.87 -13.93 0.45
N PRO A 150 19.53 -14.24 1.73
CA PRO A 150 18.67 -15.37 2.03
C PRO A 150 17.27 -15.22 1.43
N LEU A 151 16.71 -14.00 1.39
CA LEU A 151 15.43 -13.73 0.71
C LEU A 151 15.51 -14.03 -0.80
N LEU A 152 16.57 -13.61 -1.49
CA LEU A 152 16.78 -13.91 -2.91
C LEU A 152 17.00 -15.42 -3.16
N LEU A 153 17.70 -16.10 -2.26
CA LEU A 153 17.92 -17.55 -2.33
C LEU A 153 16.62 -18.36 -2.25
N MET A 154 15.57 -17.85 -1.59
CA MET A 154 14.25 -18.50 -1.59
C MET A 154 13.60 -18.51 -2.99
N PHE A 155 13.97 -17.60 -3.88
CA PHE A 155 13.51 -17.58 -5.28
C PHE A 155 14.39 -18.45 -6.19
N GLY A 156 15.61 -18.77 -5.77
CA GLY A 156 16.55 -19.64 -6.45
C GLY A 156 17.97 -19.05 -6.56
N PRO A 157 18.97 -19.86 -6.93
CA PRO A 157 20.37 -19.42 -7.00
C PRO A 157 20.61 -18.30 -8.02
N ASP A 158 19.87 -18.30 -9.14
CA ASP A 158 20.00 -17.31 -10.20
C ASP A 158 19.57 -15.90 -9.78
N PHE A 159 18.72 -15.80 -8.76
CA PHE A 159 18.20 -14.53 -8.25
C PHE A 159 19.22 -13.79 -7.38
N VAL A 160 20.28 -14.44 -6.89
CA VAL A 160 21.35 -13.78 -6.11
C VAL A 160 22.04 -12.67 -6.92
N LYS A 161 22.00 -12.74 -8.26
CA LYS A 161 22.48 -11.68 -9.16
C LYS A 161 21.75 -10.34 -8.99
N ALA A 162 20.56 -10.33 -8.38
CA ALA A 162 19.80 -9.11 -8.10
C ALA A 162 20.28 -8.38 -6.83
N TYR A 163 21.18 -8.96 -6.04
CA TYR A 163 21.66 -8.36 -4.78
C TYR A 163 22.26 -6.94 -4.95
N PRO A 164 23.08 -6.65 -5.99
CA PRO A 164 23.56 -5.29 -6.24
C PRO A 164 22.44 -4.31 -6.58
N LEU A 165 21.37 -4.78 -7.27
CA LEU A 165 20.21 -3.96 -7.59
C LEU A 165 19.48 -3.49 -6.32
N MET A 166 19.48 -4.31 -5.26
CA MET A 166 18.83 -3.93 -3.99
C MET A 166 19.50 -2.70 -3.34
N PHE A 167 20.81 -2.51 -3.51
CA PHE A 167 21.51 -1.32 -3.01
C PHE A 167 21.17 -0.05 -3.78
N ILE A 168 20.82 -0.17 -5.06
CA ILE A 168 20.45 0.98 -5.91
C ILE A 168 18.99 1.37 -5.68
N LEU A 169 18.13 0.38 -5.41
CA LEU A 169 16.69 0.55 -5.26
C LEU A 169 16.25 0.82 -3.81
N GLY A 170 17.10 0.55 -2.81
CA GLY A 170 16.81 0.65 -1.38
C GLY A 170 17.00 2.03 -0.77
#